data_AF-A0A959EQL6-F1
#
_entry.id   AF-A0A959EQL6-F1
#
_cell.length_a   1.000
_cell.length_b   1.000
_cell.length_c   1.000
_cell.angle_alpha   90.00
_cell.angle_beta   90.00
_cell.angle_gamma   90.00
#
_symmetry.space_group_name_H-M   'P 1'
#
loop_
_entity.id
_entity.type
_entity.pdbx_description
1 polymer ?
#
loop_
_entity_poly.entity_id
_entity_poly.type
_entity_poly.pdbx_seq_one_letter_code
_entity_poly.pdbx_strand_id
1 'polypeptide(L)'
;ILEEKAKRPLEELDLSDAYPELNIREALIVHDRFDQIVPFSSARAIAAGWPNARLLVSEGYGHFRLMKNPDLIAEVAAFLGD
;
A
#
# COMPACT_ATOMS: atom_id res chain seq x y z
N ILE A 1 -12.48 -3.26 8.35
CA ILE A 1 -11.21 -2.77 8.93
C ILE A 1 -10.92 -1.33 8.50
N LEU A 2 -10.73 -1.03 7.21
CA LEU A 2 -10.41 0.33 6.74
C LEU A 2 -11.59 1.31 6.89
N GLU A 3 -12.77 0.96 6.40
CA GLU A 3 -14.00 1.76 6.55
C GLU A 3 -14.36 1.99 8.02
N GLU A 4 -14.15 0.96 8.86
CA GLU A 4 -14.39 1.03 10.30
C GLU A 4 -13.43 2.03 10.99
N LYS A 5 -12.15 2.01 10.61
CA LYS A 5 -11.14 2.95 11.12
C LYS A 5 -11.39 4.38 10.65
N ALA A 6 -11.80 4.56 9.40
CA ALA A 6 -12.09 5.87 8.80
C ALA A 6 -13.52 6.39 9.09
N LYS A 7 -14.42 5.53 9.58
CA LYS A 7 -15.86 5.81 9.74
C LYS A 7 -16.54 6.35 8.48
N ARG A 8 -16.09 5.91 7.30
CA ARG A 8 -16.56 6.34 5.97
C ARG A 8 -16.63 5.14 5.01
N PRO A 9 -17.54 5.13 4.02
CA PRO A 9 -17.58 4.12 2.96
C PRO A 9 -16.27 4.11 2.16
N LEU A 10 -15.83 2.94 1.70
CA LEU A 10 -14.60 2.80 0.92
C LEU A 10 -14.68 3.56 -0.41
N GLU A 11 -15.87 3.68 -0.99
CA GLU A 11 -16.09 4.41 -2.24
C GLU A 11 -15.81 5.90 -2.11
N GLU A 12 -15.87 6.44 -0.89
CA GLU A 12 -15.62 7.85 -0.59
C GLU A 12 -14.23 8.10 0.00
N LEU A 13 -13.40 7.05 0.11
CA LEU A 13 -12.12 7.08 0.80
C LEU A 13 -10.95 7.16 -0.20
N ASP A 14 -10.36 8.34 -0.35
CA ASP A 14 -9.00 8.45 -0.91
C ASP A 14 -7.99 8.22 0.21
N LEU A 15 -7.23 7.12 0.11
CA LEU A 15 -6.21 6.76 1.10
C LEU A 15 -5.10 7.80 1.24
N SER A 16 -4.86 8.57 0.19
CA SER A 16 -3.85 9.64 0.18
C SER A 16 -4.23 10.78 1.14
N ASP A 17 -5.54 10.97 1.37
CA ASP A 17 -6.08 12.04 2.21
C ASP A 17 -6.64 11.53 3.55
N ALA A 18 -7.05 10.26 3.63
CA ALA A 18 -7.71 9.70 4.80
C ALA A 18 -6.76 9.25 5.92
N TYR A 19 -5.46 9.11 5.64
CA TYR A 19 -4.51 8.57 6.63
C TYR A 19 -4.43 9.33 7.98
N PRO A 20 -4.63 10.67 8.08
CA PRO A 20 -4.56 11.35 9.38
C PRO A 20 -5.63 10.82 10.35
N GLU A 21 -6.74 10.33 9.81
CA GLU A 21 -7.88 9.81 10.56
C GLU A 21 -7.69 8.35 10.98
N LEU A 22 -6.77 7.61 10.34
CA LEU A 22 -6.64 6.16 10.51
C LEU A 22 -5.87 5.73 11.77
N ASN A 23 -5.20 6.65 12.49
CA ASN A 23 -4.32 6.37 13.63
C ASN A 23 -3.39 5.16 13.39
N ILE A 24 -2.74 5.15 12.23
CA ILE A 24 -1.79 4.11 11.84
C ILE A 24 -0.38 4.66 12.02
N ARG A 25 0.45 3.92 12.78
CA ARG A 25 1.81 4.32 13.11
C ARG A 25 2.76 4.19 11.93
N GLU A 26 2.68 3.07 11.22
CA GLU A 26 3.53 2.73 10.07
C GLU A 26 2.69 2.04 9.00
N ALA A 27 3.01 2.28 7.74
CA ALA A 27 2.35 1.65 6.62
C ALA A 27 3.38 1.13 5.61
N LEU A 28 3.14 -0.08 5.09
CA LEU A 28 3.91 -0.63 3.98
C LEU A 28 3.01 -0.70 2.75
N ILE A 29 3.39 0.02 1.70
CA ILE A 29 2.74 -0.02 0.40
C ILE A 29 3.59 -0.89 -0.51
N VAL A 30 2.99 -1.93 -1.08
CA VAL A 30 3.68 -2.86 -1.99
C VAL A 30 3.05 -2.76 -3.37
N HIS A 31 3.84 -2.45 -4.40
CA HIS A 31 3.34 -2.28 -5.77
C HIS A 31 4.33 -2.75 -6.82
N ASP A 32 3.83 -3.26 -7.95
CA ASP A 32 4.69 -3.54 -9.11
C ASP A 32 4.74 -2.34 -10.04
N ARG A 33 5.95 -1.88 -10.41
CA ARG A 33 6.15 -0.72 -11.28
C ARG A 33 5.44 -0.84 -12.63
N PHE A 34 5.27 -2.06 -13.14
CA PHE A 34 4.67 -2.35 -14.43
C PHE A 34 3.28 -3.02 -14.31
N ASP A 35 2.61 -2.82 -13.18
CA ASP A 35 1.20 -3.20 -13.02
C ASP A 35 0.34 -2.53 -14.12
N GLN A 36 -0.40 -3.37 -14.85
CA GLN A 36 -1.26 -2.99 -15.97
C GLN A 36 -2.72 -2.75 -15.54
N ILE A 37 -3.09 -3.12 -14.32
CA ILE A 37 -4.44 -2.98 -13.76
C ILE A 37 -4.51 -1.71 -12.92
N VAL A 38 -3.53 -1.49 -12.04
CA VAL A 38 -3.47 -0.31 -11.17
C VAL A 38 -2.17 0.45 -11.43
N PRO A 39 -2.23 1.72 -11.88
CA PRO A 39 -1.03 2.50 -12.18
C PRO A 39 -0.10 2.66 -10.98
N PHE A 40 1.22 2.59 -11.21
CA PHE A 40 2.23 2.85 -10.18
C PHE A 40 2.12 4.25 -9.55
N SER A 41 1.56 5.23 -10.27
CA SER A 41 1.28 6.56 -9.74
C SER A 41 0.34 6.55 -8.53
N SER A 42 -0.60 5.61 -8.46
CA SER A 42 -1.51 5.48 -7.32
C SER A 42 -0.76 5.12 -6.04
N ALA A 43 0.12 4.10 -6.11
CA ALA A 43 0.96 3.73 -4.96
C ALA A 43 1.90 4.86 -4.53
N ARG A 44 2.45 5.62 -5.50
CA ARG A 44 3.27 6.80 -5.21
C ARG A 44 2.47 7.92 -4.54
N ALA A 45 1.24 8.16 -4.97
CA ALA A 45 0.38 9.19 -4.38
C ALA A 45 0.09 8.89 -2.91
N ILE A 46 -0.29 7.65 -2.60
CA ILE A 46 -0.56 7.22 -1.22
C ILE A 46 0.74 7.32 -0.38
N ALA A 47 1.88 6.84 -0.88
CA ALA A 47 3.15 6.91 -0.16
C ALA A 47 3.61 8.36 0.10
N ALA A 48 3.33 9.28 -0.81
CA ALA A 48 3.66 10.69 -0.66
C ALA A 48 2.70 11.42 0.29
N GLY A 49 1.42 11.01 0.31
CA GLY A 49 0.41 11.55 1.20
C GLY A 49 0.63 11.11 2.65
N TRP A 50 1.03 9.86 2.88
CA TRP A 50 1.02 9.21 4.20
C TRP A 50 2.39 9.27 4.94
N PRO A 51 2.51 10.04 6.03
CA PRO A 51 3.69 10.10 6.89
C PRO A 51 3.98 8.73 7.51
N ASN A 52 5.23 8.30 7.42
CA ASN A 52 5.70 6.98 7.87
C ASN A 52 5.19 5.81 7.00
N ALA A 53 4.73 6.07 5.77
CA ALA A 53 4.58 5.02 4.78
C ALA A 53 5.92 4.70 4.10
N ARG A 54 6.22 3.41 3.94
CA ARG A 54 7.32 2.90 3.10
C ARG A 54 6.72 2.31 1.82
N LEU A 55 7.29 2.68 0.67
CA LEU A 55 6.92 2.10 -0.62
C LEU A 55 7.94 1.03 -1.04
N LEU A 56 7.48 -0.21 -1.10
CA LEU A 56 8.22 -1.37 -1.59
C LEU A 56 7.79 -1.66 -3.03
N VAL A 57 8.76 -1.69 -3.95
CA VAL A 57 8.49 -1.78 -5.39
C VAL A 57 9.11 -3.03 -5.99
N SER A 58 8.30 -3.85 -6.65
CA SER A 58 8.80 -4.87 -7.59
C SER A 58 8.74 -4.38 -9.03
N GLU A 59 9.42 -5.07 -9.93
CA GLU A 59 9.35 -4.79 -11.36
C GLU A 59 9.03 -6.06 -12.15
N GLY A 60 8.00 -6.00 -13.01
CA GLY A 60 7.73 -7.03 -14.02
C GLY A 60 6.89 -8.20 -13.53
N TYR A 61 6.41 -8.18 -12.29
CA TYR A 61 5.46 -9.18 -11.80
C TYR A 61 4.01 -8.83 -12.18
N GLY A 62 3.70 -7.53 -12.32
CA GLY A 62 2.35 -7.03 -12.54
C GLY A 62 1.38 -7.35 -11.39
N HIS A 63 0.11 -7.00 -11.58
CA HIS A 63 -0.92 -6.97 -10.54
C HIS A 63 -1.09 -8.26 -9.73
N PHE A 64 -1.02 -9.42 -10.40
CA PHE A 64 -1.37 -10.70 -9.76
C PHE A 64 -0.17 -11.51 -9.31
N ARG A 65 1.01 -11.30 -9.89
CA ARG A 65 2.17 -12.14 -9.62
C ARG A 65 3.11 -11.56 -8.58
N LEU A 66 2.98 -10.28 -8.21
CA LEU A 66 3.87 -9.70 -7.20
C LEU A 66 3.77 -10.44 -5.86
N MET A 67 2.58 -10.95 -5.54
CA MET A 67 2.33 -11.79 -4.35
C MET A 67 3.05 -13.15 -4.38
N LYS A 68 3.64 -13.54 -5.51
CA LYS A 68 4.45 -14.77 -5.65
C LYS A 68 5.95 -14.49 -5.55
N ASN A 69 6.35 -13.23 -5.42
CA ASN A 69 7.76 -12.88 -5.26
C ASN A 69 8.21 -13.24 -3.83
N PRO A 70 9.13 -14.20 -3.66
CA PRO A 70 9.57 -14.64 -2.33
C PRO A 70 10.26 -13.52 -1.53
N ASP A 71 10.95 -12.60 -2.19
CA ASP A 71 11.64 -11.48 -1.55
C ASP A 71 10.62 -10.46 -1.02
N LEU A 72 9.56 -10.17 -1.80
CA LEU A 72 8.46 -9.32 -1.32
C LEU A 72 7.73 -9.95 -0.13
N ILE A 73 7.49 -11.26 -0.16
CA ILE A 73 6.86 -11.96 0.95
C ILE A 73 7.71 -11.84 2.21
N ALA A 74 9.03 -12.01 2.10
CA ALA A 74 9.95 -11.88 3.23
C ALA A 74 9.94 -10.45 3.82
N GLU A 75 9.97 -9.43 2.97
CA GLU A 75 9.87 -8.01 3.39
C GLU A 75 8.55 -7.69 4.09
N VAL A 76 7.42 -8.19 3.57
CA VAL A 76 6.11 -8.01 4.20
C VAL A 76 6.03 -8.74 5.53
N ALA A 77 6.56 -9.96 5.60
CA ALA A 77 6.59 -10.74 6.84
C ALA A 77 7.45 -10.07 7.92
N ALA A 78 8.60 -9.50 7.54
CA ALA A 78 9.45 -8.74 8.44
C ALA A 78 8.71 -7.50 8.99
N PHE A 79 8.07 -6.72 8.12
CA PHE A 79 7.28 -5.55 8.53
C PHE A 79 6.14 -5.88 9.50
N LEU A 80 5.52 -7.05 9.37
CA LEU A 80 4.45 -7.48 10.28
C LEU A 80 4.97 -8.02 11.63
N GLY A 81 6.25 -8.38 11.70
CA GLY A 81 6.89 -8.92 12.90
C GLY A 81 7.49 -7.86 13.83
N ASP A 82 7.61 -6.62 13.35
CA ASP A 82 8.06 -5.44 14.09
C ASP A 82 6.93 -4.85 14.99
#